data_AF-A0A7W5XUP2-F1
#
_entry.id   AF-A0A7W5XUP2-F1
#
_cell.length_a   1.000
_cell.length_b   1.000
_cell.length_c   1.000
_cell.angle_alpha   90.00
_cell.angle_beta   90.00
_cell.angle_gamma   90.00
#
_symmetry.space_group_name_H-M   'P 1'
#
loop_
_entity.id
_entity.type
_entity.pdbx_description
1 polymer ?
#
loop_
_entity_poly.entity_id
_entity_poly.type
_entity_poly.pdbx_seq_one_letter_code
_entity_poly.pdbx_strand_id
1 'polypeptide(L)' 'MLVSQYTIPGVHVRDHLVDVPLDWRQPDSAAIKVFVREVCDPARKIENLPVLLFLQGGPGGKSPRPLGAGRLG' A
#
# COMPACT_ATOMS: atom_id res chain seq x y z
N MET A 1 -9.35 -0.15 5.04
CA MET A 1 -9.83 -1.55 5.02
C MET A 1 -8.71 -2.46 4.54
N LEU A 2 -8.28 -3.43 5.35
CA LEU A 2 -7.29 -4.43 4.93
C LEU A 2 -7.96 -5.37 3.92
N VAL A 3 -7.37 -5.53 2.73
CA VAL A 3 -7.93 -6.37 1.65
C VAL A 3 -7.09 -7.61 1.38
N SER A 4 -5.80 -7.58 1.70
CA SER A 4 -4.93 -8.76 1.64
C SER A 4 -3.74 -8.60 2.59
N GLN A 5 -3.19 -9.73 3.03
CA GLN A 5 -1.90 -9.76 3.74
C GLN A 5 -1.14 -11.05 3.40
N TYR A 6 0.16 -10.96 3.18
CA TYR A 6 1.00 -12.11 2.85
C TYR A 6 2.47 -11.80 3.12
N THR A 7 3.30 -12.84 3.17
CA THR A 7 4.76 -12.69 3.34
C THR A 7 5.45 -13.29 2.11
N ILE A 8 6.38 -12.53 1.54
CA ILE A 8 7.37 -13.03 0.59
C ILE A 8 8.76 -12.96 1.27
N PRO A 9 9.79 -13.65 0.75
CA PRO A 9 11.12 -13.57 1.35
C PRO A 9 11.57 -12.12 1.55
N GLY A 10 11.88 -11.77 2.80
CA GLY A 10 12.37 -10.45 3.19
C GLY A 10 11.32 -9.37 3.43
N VAL A 11 10.02 -9.58 3.12
CA VAL A 11 9.00 -8.54 3.34
C VAL A 11 7.61 -9.11 3.65
N HIS A 12 6.97 -8.56 4.67
CA HIS A 12 5.55 -8.74 4.95
C HIS A 12 4.76 -7.61 4.28
N VAL A 13 3.72 -7.98 3.54
CA VAL A 13 2.92 -7.06 2.73
C VAL A 13 1.51 -7.01 3.30
N ARG A 14 0.98 -5.79 3.42
CA ARG A 14 -0.44 -5.52 3.71
C ARG A 14 -0.99 -4.59 2.66
N ASP A 15 -2.07 -5.02 2.03
CA ASP A 15 -2.79 -4.20 1.06
C ASP A 15 -4.03 -3.62 1.72
N HIS A 16 -4.20 -2.31 1.55
CA HIS A 16 -5.31 -1.54 2.10
C HIS A 16 -6.07 -0.84 0.98
N LEU A 17 -7.39 -0.72 1.15
CA LEU A 17 -8.20 0.26 0.45
C LEU A 17 -8.66 1.32 1.44
N VAL A 18 -8.48 2.58 1.08
CA VAL A 18 -8.90 3.76 1.84
C VAL A 18 -9.95 4.49 1.02
N ASP A 19 -11.15 4.63 1.56
CA ASP A 19 -12.17 5.48 0.97
C ASP A 19 -11.79 6.95 1.22
N VAL A 20 -11.77 7.74 0.16
CA VAL A 20 -11.53 9.19 0.21
C VAL A 20 -12.61 9.91 -0.57
N PRO A 21 -13.08 11.09 -0.12
CA PRO A 21 -14.06 11.85 -0.87
C PRO A 21 -13.47 12.29 -2.21
N LEU A 22 -14.31 12.29 -3.24
CA LEU A 22 -13.97 12.83 -4.55
C LEU A 22 -13.78 14.35 -4.48
N ASP A 23 -14.61 15.04 -3.70
CA ASP A 23 -14.48 16.46 -3.36
C ASP A 23 -14.30 16.65 -1.85
N TRP A 24 -13.11 17.08 -1.43
CA TRP A 24 -12.77 17.35 -0.03
C TRP A 24 -13.57 18.51 0.59
N ARG A 25 -14.20 19.37 -0.22
CA ARG A 25 -15.09 20.44 0.24
C ARG A 25 -16.51 19.96 0.50
N GLN A 26 -16.86 18.79 -0.03
CA GLN A 26 -18.15 18.12 0.17
C GLN A 26 -17.90 16.67 0.58
N PRO A 27 -17.48 16.41 1.84
CA PRO A 27 -17.04 15.08 2.28
C PRO A 27 -18.12 14.00 2.16
N ASP A 28 -19.40 14.40 2.19
CA ASP A 28 -20.56 13.52 2.04
C ASP A 28 -20.91 13.22 0.55
N SER A 29 -20.14 13.76 -0.39
CA SER A 29 -20.29 13.49 -1.83
C SER A 29 -19.72 12.11 -2.21
N ALA A 30 -19.64 11.82 -3.52
CA ALA A 30 -19.09 10.56 -4.02
C ALA A 30 -17.68 10.30 -3.47
N ALA A 31 -17.35 9.04 -3.20
CA ALA A 31 -16.03 8.63 -2.74
C ALA A 31 -15.33 7.75 -3.78
N ILE A 32 -14.00 7.77 -3.75
CA ILE A 32 -13.14 6.85 -4.51
C ILE A 32 -12.31 6.02 -3.53
N LYS A 33 -11.77 4.89 -4.02
CA LYS A 33 -10.88 4.03 -3.23
C LYS A 33 -9.44 4.21 -3.65
N VAL A 34 -8.60 4.60 -2.69
CA VAL A 34 -7.14 4.64 -2.84
C VAL A 34 -6.56 3.33 -2.35
N PHE A 35 -5.77 2.68 -3.21
CA PHE A 35 -5.00 1.50 -2.84
C PHE A 35 -3.68 1.89 -2.19
N VAL A 36 -3.36 1.29 -1.05
CA VAL A 36 -2.10 1.49 -0.33
C VAL A 36 -1.47 0.13 -0.05
N ARG A 37 -0.17 0.00 -0.33
CA ARG A 37 0.61 -1.19 0.03
C ARG A 37 1.60 -0.82 1.11
N GLU A 38 1.43 -1.41 2.28
CA GLU A 38 2.35 -1.32 3.40
C GLU A 38 3.32 -2.50 3.34
N VAL A 39 4.60 -2.23 3.60
CA VAL A 39 5.66 -3.23 3.64
C VAL A 39 6.50 -3.06 4.89
N CYS A 40 6.83 -4.18 5.55
CA CYS A 40 7.71 -4.19 6.71
C CYS A 40 8.56 -5.46 6.78
N ASP A 41 9.56 -5.47 7.66
CA ASP A 41 10.31 -6.68 7.98
C ASP A 41 9.35 -7.75 8.55
N PRO A 42 9.34 -8.99 8.02
CA PRO A 42 8.47 -10.05 8.52
C PRO A 42 8.58 -10.34 10.02
N ALA A 43 9.76 -10.16 10.61
CA ALA A 43 9.99 -10.35 12.04
C ALA A 43 9.28 -9.29 12.89
N ARG A 44 8.99 -8.12 12.32
CA ARG A 44 8.42 -6.96 12.99
C ARG A 44 6.95 -6.73 12.67
N LYS A 45 6.30 -7.66 11.97
CA LYS A 45 4.93 -7.50 11.46
C LYS A 45 3.88 -7.20 12.54
N ILE A 46 4.10 -7.59 13.79
CA ILE A 46 3.16 -7.34 14.90
C ILE A 46 3.42 -6.01 15.63
N GLU A 47 4.54 -5.35 15.33
CA GLU A 47 4.91 -4.08 15.94
C GLU A 47 4.13 -2.92 15.30
N ASN A 48 3.84 -1.89 16.11
CA ASN A 48 3.25 -0.64 15.63
C ASN A 48 4.37 0.33 15.20
N LEU A 49 4.89 0.13 13.99
CA LEU A 49 5.99 0.92 13.45
C LEU A 49 5.50 2.26 12.86
N PRO A 50 6.28 3.35 12.96
CA PRO A 50 5.97 4.58 12.24
C PRO A 50 6.00 4.33 10.73
N VAL A 51 5.09 4.98 10.00
CA VAL A 51 4.94 4.80 8.55
C VAL A 51 5.85 5.76 7.78
N LEU A 52 6.56 5.24 6.78
CA LEU A 52 7.22 6.03 5.75
C LEU A 52 6.35 6.01 4.48
N LEU A 53 5.91 7.18 4.02
CA LEU A 53 5.10 7.29 2.82
C LEU A 53 5.99 7.40 1.58
N PHE A 54 5.84 6.44 0.67
CA PHE A 54 6.46 6.47 -0.65
C PHE A 54 5.37 6.61 -1.72
N LEU A 55 5.38 7.73 -2.44
CA LEU A 55 4.49 8.00 -3.56
C LEU A 55 5.27 7.83 -4.85
N GLN A 56 5.12 6.68 -5.50
CA GLN A 56 5.82 6.44 -6.76
C GLN A 56 5.02 6.97 -7.95
N GLY A 57 5.62 7.89 -8.72
CA GLY A 57 5.14 8.28 -10.05
C GLY A 57 5.15 9.79 -10.31
N GLY A 58 4.90 10.15 -11.58
CA GLY A 58 4.23 11.39 -12.01
C GLY A 58 2.81 11.03 -12.52
N PRO A 59 2.05 11.95 -13.13
CA PRO A 59 0.67 11.67 -13.56
C PRO A 59 0.59 10.40 -14.44
N GLY A 60 -0.13 9.37 -13.97
CA GLY A 60 -0.37 8.13 -14.73
C GLY A 60 0.64 6.98 -14.55
N GLY A 61 1.70 7.15 -13.76
CA GLY A 61 2.68 6.07 -13.49
C GLY A 61 2.21 5.13 -12.38
N LYS A 62 1.93 3.85 -12.69
CA LYS A 62 1.63 2.83 -11.66
C LYS A 62 2.90 2.45 -10.90
N SER A 63 2.83 2.39 -9.58
CA SER A 63 3.90 1.82 -8.76
C SER A 63 4.10 0.32 -9.10
N PRO A 64 5.31 -0.16 -9.44
CA PRO A 64 5.68 -1.57 -9.45
C PRO A 64 5.16 -2.30 -8.22
N ARG A 65 4.39 -3.35 -8.47
CA ARG A 65 4.03 -4.30 -7.43
C ARG A 65 5.25 -5.19 -7.22
N PRO A 66 5.79 -5.32 -6.00
CA PRO A 66 6.76 -6.38 -5.71
C PRO A 66 6.07 -7.73 -5.94
N LEU A 67 6.36 -8.37 -7.08
CA LEU A 67 5.83 -9.68 -7.49
C LEU A 67 6.80 -10.82 -7.15
N GLY A 68 7.71 -10.57 -6.19
CA GLY A 68 8.82 -11.47 -5.86
C GLY A 68 10.13 -10.95 -6.44
N ALA A 69 11.22 -11.20 -5.72
CA ALA A 69 12.57 -10.92 -6.19
C ALA A 69 12.75 -11.62 -7.54
N GLY A 70 12.99 -10.85 -8.60
CA GLY A 70 13.58 -11.40 -9.81
C GLY A 70 14.86 -12.12 -9.38
N ARG A 71 14.89 -13.43 -9.56
CA ARG A 71 16.10 -14.23 -9.41
C ARG A 71 17.12 -13.63 -10.36
N LEU A 72 18.09 -12.90 -9.82
CA LEU A 72 19.34 -12.65 -10.51
C LEU A 72 20.03 -14.02 -10.61
N GLY A 73 19.89 -14.63 -11.77
CA GLY A 73 20.61 -15.80 -12.23
C GLY A 73 21.01 -15.55 -13.68
#